data_AF-A0AAD4Q437-F1
#
_entry.id   AF-A0AAD4Q437-F1
#
_cell.length_a   1.000
_cell.length_b   1.000
_cell.length_c   1.000
_cell.angle_alpha   90.00
_cell.angle_beta   90.00
_cell.angle_gamma   90.00
#
_symmetry.space_group_name_H-M   'P 1'
#
loop_
_entity.id
_entity.type
_entity.pdbx_description
1 polymer ?
#
loop_
_entity_poly.entity_id
_entity_poly.type
_entity_poly.pdbx_seq_one_letter_code
_entity_poly.pdbx_strand_id
1 'polypeptide(L)'
;MPPNKPKQPIKAFNNTLDMVDAYTWNIDAIYDWIGEVADDPAKFGAPEKGDDLEAKKAHLEKIKKQIIKLGVPAPRWKGGEEYQDAQLTPNQHIRRRLNTNNVPPPPEYTYIEPPIEKSPFEVNGSESQKKNGNGAAVLFPSMLFWNPCDLMGLFLSTIGLAPAAANKEQFYVPLLAMFGLWCAKISPPVWKDGNSRNHGNYFPAVVQCTWGKAQGVPGARDDFFLGASYSGISLAGPWSPTQYFWDRVVRYERFKLVPIQSLKFDDSPARGNGSGTADVPGHRFGNCAETYPFTNMMRDPSHNLQGIAINSRYTSYPAPEKKIKDNIVDPCFNCQDWILRCRGTVNNFAKAGTVKKLWVPPPAMF
;
A
#
# COMPACT_ATOMS: atom_id res chain seq x y z
N MET A 1 -20.07 33.80 15.01
CA MET A 1 -18.94 33.47 14.10
C MET A 1 -19.54 32.87 12.84
N PRO A 2 -19.23 33.37 11.64
CA PRO A 2 -19.66 32.70 10.41
C PRO A 2 -19.10 31.26 10.40
N PRO A 3 -19.86 30.27 9.90
CA PRO A 3 -19.35 28.92 9.77
C PRO A 3 -18.08 28.96 8.92
N ASN A 4 -16.98 28.45 9.48
CA ASN A 4 -15.71 28.34 8.76
C ASN A 4 -16.00 27.65 7.43
N LYS A 5 -15.79 28.37 6.31
CA LYS A 5 -15.88 27.77 4.98
C LYS A 5 -14.99 26.52 4.97
N PRO A 6 -15.46 25.39 4.43
CA PRO A 6 -14.63 24.20 4.31
C PRO A 6 -13.36 24.59 3.53
N LYS A 7 -12.20 24.38 4.15
CA LYS A 7 -10.92 24.70 3.54
C LYS A 7 -10.73 23.81 2.31
N GLN A 8 -10.42 24.41 1.17
CA GLN A 8 -10.21 23.68 -0.07
C GLN A 8 -8.95 22.80 0.01
N PRO A 9 -8.96 21.62 -0.63
CA PRO A 9 -7.76 20.82 -0.84
C PRO A 9 -6.65 21.63 -1.52
N ILE A 10 -5.41 21.40 -1.12
CA ILE A 10 -4.24 22.02 -1.75
C ILE A 10 -3.72 21.11 -2.86
N LYS A 11 -3.08 21.69 -3.88
CA LYS A 11 -2.45 20.92 -4.95
C LYS A 11 -1.20 20.18 -4.47
N ALA A 12 -0.96 18.99 -4.99
CA ALA A 12 0.19 18.15 -4.67
C ALA A 12 1.34 18.36 -5.68
N PHE A 13 2.52 17.84 -5.31
CA PHE A 13 3.70 17.69 -6.20
C PHE A 13 4.05 18.96 -6.97
N ASN A 14 4.55 19.98 -6.24
CA ASN A 14 4.89 21.29 -6.79
C ASN A 14 3.70 22.04 -7.44
N ASN A 15 2.52 21.94 -6.82
CA ASN A 15 1.26 22.54 -7.29
C ASN A 15 0.78 22.08 -8.68
N THR A 16 1.31 20.96 -9.19
CA THR A 16 0.98 20.46 -10.52
C THR A 16 -0.25 19.56 -10.52
N LEU A 17 -0.52 18.86 -9.42
CA LEU A 17 -1.61 17.89 -9.34
C LEU A 17 -2.77 18.42 -8.49
N ASP A 18 -3.90 18.67 -9.14
CA ASP A 18 -5.18 18.85 -8.43
C ASP A 18 -5.76 17.48 -8.09
N MET A 19 -5.68 17.10 -6.81
CA MET A 19 -6.09 15.78 -6.36
C MET A 19 -7.60 15.54 -6.49
N VAL A 20 -8.41 16.60 -6.39
CA VAL A 20 -9.87 16.46 -6.48
C VAL A 20 -10.29 16.24 -7.92
N ASP A 21 -9.70 16.99 -8.86
CA ASP A 21 -9.92 16.76 -10.29
C ASP A 21 -9.46 15.34 -10.68
N ALA A 22 -8.32 14.90 -10.11
CA ALA A 22 -7.74 13.58 -10.33
C ALA A 22 -8.57 12.41 -9.81
N TYR A 23 -9.63 12.64 -9.01
CA TYR A 23 -10.58 11.59 -8.62
C TYR A 23 -11.31 10.97 -9.81
N THR A 24 -11.48 11.76 -10.87
CA THR A 24 -12.30 11.36 -12.05
C THR A 24 -11.47 10.78 -13.19
N TRP A 25 -10.14 10.76 -13.04
CA TRP A 25 -9.24 10.30 -14.09
C TRP A 25 -9.51 8.85 -14.48
N ASN A 26 -9.46 8.60 -15.78
CA ASN A 26 -9.42 7.26 -16.33
C ASN A 26 -7.98 6.72 -16.27
N ILE A 27 -7.81 5.44 -16.61
CA ILE A 27 -6.50 4.79 -16.54
C ILE A 27 -5.48 5.43 -17.48
N ASP A 28 -5.87 5.89 -18.67
CA ASP A 28 -4.94 6.56 -19.59
C ASP A 28 -4.40 7.86 -18.99
N ALA A 29 -5.26 8.68 -18.38
CA ALA A 29 -4.84 9.92 -17.73
C ALA A 29 -3.89 9.66 -16.54
N ILE A 30 -4.15 8.59 -15.78
CA ILE A 30 -3.25 8.16 -14.68
C ILE A 30 -1.88 7.77 -15.25
N TYR A 31 -1.84 6.94 -16.30
CA TYR A 31 -0.58 6.48 -16.90
C TYR A 31 0.19 7.60 -17.60
N ASP A 32 -0.49 8.52 -18.28
CA ASP A 32 0.12 9.72 -18.83
C ASP A 32 0.80 10.54 -17.73
N TRP A 33 0.10 10.80 -16.63
CA TRP A 33 0.66 11.58 -15.53
C TRP A 33 1.88 10.90 -14.89
N ILE A 34 1.83 9.59 -14.65
CA ILE A 34 3.00 8.83 -14.16
C ILE A 34 4.15 8.90 -15.18
N GLY A 35 3.82 8.86 -16.49
CA GLY A 35 4.74 9.10 -17.59
C GLY A 35 5.46 10.44 -17.45
N GLU A 36 4.70 11.53 -17.37
CA GLU A 36 5.24 12.88 -17.22
C GLU A 36 6.13 13.02 -15.98
N VAL A 37 5.72 12.47 -14.83
CA VAL A 37 6.50 12.51 -13.59
C VAL A 37 7.83 11.75 -13.74
N ALA A 38 7.82 10.59 -14.40
CA ALA A 38 9.05 9.82 -14.62
C ALA A 38 9.97 10.49 -15.66
N ASP A 39 9.41 11.19 -16.65
CA ASP A 39 10.18 11.81 -17.73
C ASP A 39 10.85 13.13 -17.29
N ASP A 40 10.13 13.94 -16.49
CA ASP A 40 10.61 15.20 -15.92
C ASP A 40 10.21 15.33 -14.43
N PRO A 41 10.87 14.60 -13.52
CA PRO A 41 10.55 14.65 -12.10
C PRO A 41 10.71 16.04 -11.49
N ALA A 42 11.58 16.90 -12.06
CA ALA A 42 11.87 18.24 -11.52
C ALA A 42 10.64 19.15 -11.59
N LYS A 43 9.84 19.04 -12.65
CA LYS A 43 8.54 19.72 -12.79
C LYS A 43 7.61 19.45 -11.60
N PHE A 44 7.69 18.26 -11.02
CA PHE A 44 6.83 17.79 -9.92
C PHE A 44 7.47 17.96 -8.53
N GLY A 45 8.63 18.61 -8.46
CA GLY A 45 9.36 18.86 -7.22
C GLY A 45 10.24 17.70 -6.78
N ALA A 46 10.69 16.85 -7.71
CA ALA A 46 11.63 15.77 -7.47
C ALA A 46 12.90 15.89 -8.34
N PRO A 47 14.10 15.66 -7.81
CA PRO A 47 14.36 15.26 -6.45
C PRO A 47 14.47 16.49 -5.54
N GLU A 48 14.75 16.29 -4.25
CA GLU A 48 14.98 17.42 -3.36
C GLU A 48 16.32 18.10 -3.65
N LYS A 49 16.50 19.32 -3.14
CA LYS A 49 17.74 20.06 -3.34
C LYS A 49 18.92 19.28 -2.75
N GLY A 50 19.84 18.84 -3.62
CA GLY A 50 21.04 18.08 -3.25
C GLY A 50 20.98 16.59 -3.61
N ASP A 51 19.83 16.10 -4.06
CA ASP A 51 19.67 14.74 -4.57
C ASP A 51 20.14 14.60 -6.02
N ASP A 52 20.47 13.37 -6.41
CA ASP A 52 20.81 12.99 -7.79
C ASP A 52 19.54 12.86 -8.66
N LEU A 53 19.35 13.82 -9.58
CA LEU A 53 18.22 13.87 -10.51
C LEU A 53 18.17 12.67 -11.45
N GLU A 54 19.32 12.22 -11.98
CA GLU A 54 19.36 11.11 -12.92
C GLU A 54 19.05 9.78 -12.22
N ALA A 55 19.57 9.58 -11.01
CA ALA A 55 19.20 8.43 -10.19
C ALA A 55 17.70 8.43 -9.83
N LYS A 56 17.14 9.60 -9.51
CA LYS A 56 15.70 9.76 -9.22
C LYS A 56 14.86 9.40 -10.44
N LYS A 57 15.22 9.94 -11.60
CA LYS A 57 14.56 9.67 -12.88
C LYS A 57 14.59 8.18 -13.22
N ALA A 58 15.75 7.55 -13.12
CA ALA A 58 15.90 6.11 -13.35
C ALA A 58 15.05 5.27 -12.39
N HIS A 59 14.93 5.69 -11.13
CA HIS A 59 14.12 5.00 -10.14
C HIS A 59 12.61 5.12 -10.42
N LEU A 60 12.11 6.33 -10.69
CA LEU A 60 10.71 6.55 -11.06
C LEU A 60 10.35 5.84 -12.36
N GLU A 61 11.24 5.82 -13.35
CA GLU A 61 11.07 5.07 -14.60
C GLU A 61 10.93 3.57 -14.34
N LYS A 62 11.75 3.01 -13.45
CA LYS A 62 11.68 1.60 -13.05
C LYS A 62 10.32 1.28 -12.41
N ILE A 63 9.84 2.13 -11.50
CA ILE A 63 8.54 1.93 -10.84
C ILE A 63 7.39 2.07 -11.85
N LYS A 64 7.39 3.13 -12.69
CA LYS A 64 6.41 3.34 -13.77
C LYS A 64 6.25 2.11 -14.64
N LYS A 65 7.37 1.58 -15.16
CA LYS A 65 7.36 0.38 -16.02
C LYS A 65 6.69 -0.81 -15.33
N GLN A 66 6.94 -1.00 -14.04
CA GLN A 66 6.35 -2.10 -13.28
C GLN A 66 4.85 -1.89 -13.01
N ILE A 67 4.42 -0.66 -12.71
CA ILE A 67 2.99 -0.33 -12.57
C ILE A 67 2.24 -0.66 -13.87
N ILE A 68 2.78 -0.25 -15.02
CA ILE A 68 2.14 -0.45 -16.33
C ILE A 68 2.13 -1.93 -16.72
N LYS A 69 3.23 -2.68 -16.48
CA LYS A 69 3.32 -4.11 -16.79
C LYS A 69 2.37 -4.98 -15.98
N LEU A 70 2.19 -4.65 -14.70
CA LEU A 70 1.35 -5.41 -13.78
C LEU A 70 -0.09 -4.90 -13.72
N GLY A 71 -0.37 -3.67 -14.19
CA GLY A 71 -1.70 -3.07 -14.20
C GLY A 71 -2.58 -3.60 -15.32
N VAL A 72 -3.84 -3.18 -15.36
CA VAL A 72 -4.70 -3.49 -16.50
C VAL A 72 -4.28 -2.69 -17.74
N PRO A 73 -4.38 -3.26 -18.95
CA PRO A 73 -4.09 -2.52 -20.18
C PRO A 73 -4.97 -1.28 -20.30
N ALA A 74 -4.39 -0.19 -20.79
CA ALA A 74 -5.11 1.03 -21.11
C ALA A 74 -5.22 1.19 -22.63
N PRO A 75 -6.26 1.83 -23.17
CA PRO A 75 -6.39 2.04 -24.62
C PRO A 75 -5.15 2.64 -25.29
N ARG A 76 -4.45 3.57 -24.64
CA ARG A 76 -3.22 4.20 -25.18
C ARG A 76 -1.93 3.53 -24.73
N TRP A 77 -1.95 2.82 -23.61
CA TRP A 77 -0.79 2.12 -23.07
C TRP A 77 -0.95 0.62 -23.21
N LYS A 78 -0.11 -0.01 -24.05
CA LYS A 78 -0.03 -1.47 -24.27
C LYS A 78 0.51 -2.25 -23.05
N GLY A 79 0.21 -1.80 -21.83
CA GLY A 79 0.61 -2.43 -20.58
C GLY A 79 -0.12 -3.74 -20.31
N GLY A 80 0.07 -4.27 -19.10
CA GLY A 80 -0.52 -5.52 -18.65
C GLY A 80 0.20 -6.77 -19.17
N GLU A 81 1.44 -6.65 -19.66
CA GLU A 81 2.21 -7.77 -20.20
C GLU A 81 2.48 -8.85 -19.15
N GLU A 82 2.72 -8.48 -17.89
CA GLU A 82 2.89 -9.45 -16.78
C GLU A 82 1.53 -9.86 -16.19
N TYR A 83 0.51 -9.00 -16.29
CA TYR A 83 -0.85 -9.31 -15.83
C TYR A 83 -1.52 -10.39 -16.68
N GLN A 84 -1.42 -10.27 -18.01
CA GLN A 84 -2.06 -11.14 -19.01
C GLN A 84 -1.10 -12.16 -19.61
N ASP A 85 0.04 -12.41 -18.96
CA ASP A 85 1.01 -13.38 -19.45
C ASP A 85 0.36 -14.77 -19.56
N ALA A 86 0.31 -15.28 -20.79
CA ALA A 86 -0.31 -16.58 -21.12
C ALA A 86 0.40 -17.76 -20.47
N GLN A 87 1.66 -17.60 -20.04
CA GLN A 87 2.40 -18.61 -19.28
C GLN A 87 2.07 -18.56 -17.78
N LEU A 88 1.42 -17.47 -17.32
CA LEU A 88 1.11 -17.18 -15.93
C LEU A 88 -0.41 -17.13 -15.72
N THR A 89 -1.13 -18.20 -16.08
CA THR A 89 -2.58 -18.27 -15.85
C THR A 89 -2.95 -18.73 -14.43
N PRO A 90 -4.07 -18.25 -13.85
CA PRO A 90 -4.94 -17.20 -14.37
C PRO A 90 -4.28 -15.82 -14.25
N ASN A 91 -4.84 -14.80 -14.91
CA ASN A 91 -4.32 -13.42 -14.85
C ASN A 91 -4.27 -12.93 -13.39
N GLN A 92 -3.13 -12.38 -12.95
CA GLN A 92 -2.95 -11.86 -11.60
C GLN A 92 -2.21 -10.52 -11.63
N HIS A 93 -2.63 -9.59 -10.79
CA HIS A 93 -1.93 -8.31 -10.58
C HIS A 93 -0.86 -8.46 -9.50
N ILE A 94 -0.16 -9.59 -9.49
CA ILE A 94 1.02 -9.81 -8.66
C ILE A 94 2.19 -10.18 -9.54
N ARG A 95 3.36 -9.68 -9.17
CA ARG A 95 4.59 -10.04 -9.87
C ARG A 95 4.92 -11.51 -9.62
N ARG A 96 4.94 -12.28 -10.71
CA ARG A 96 5.22 -13.72 -10.73
C ARG A 96 6.32 -13.97 -11.77
N ARG A 97 7.17 -14.96 -11.53
CA ARG A 97 8.18 -15.43 -12.50
C ARG A 97 8.28 -16.92 -12.42
N LEU A 98 8.42 -17.66 -13.52
CA LEU A 98 8.50 -19.12 -13.45
C LEU A 98 9.67 -19.60 -12.51
N ASN A 99 9.39 -20.45 -11.53
CA ASN A 99 10.32 -21.19 -10.69
C ASN A 99 10.86 -22.35 -11.52
N THR A 100 11.75 -21.98 -12.42
CA THR A 100 12.46 -22.90 -13.32
C THR A 100 13.41 -23.83 -12.56
N ASN A 101 13.68 -23.54 -11.28
CA ASN A 101 14.62 -24.26 -10.42
C ASN A 101 13.96 -25.36 -9.56
N ASN A 102 12.66 -25.59 -9.69
CA ASN A 102 11.90 -26.55 -8.87
C ASN A 102 12.12 -26.37 -7.36
N VAL A 103 12.36 -25.13 -6.89
CA VAL A 103 12.56 -24.85 -5.47
C VAL A 103 11.27 -25.25 -4.73
N PRO A 104 11.32 -26.19 -3.78
CA PRO A 104 10.14 -26.55 -3.01
C PRO A 104 9.64 -25.30 -2.27
N PRO A 105 8.33 -25.15 -2.05
CA PRO A 105 7.86 -24.03 -1.25
C PRO A 105 8.50 -24.10 0.14
N PRO A 106 8.85 -22.95 0.75
CA PRO A 106 9.33 -22.93 2.13
C PRO A 106 8.47 -23.79 3.08
N PRO A 107 9.08 -24.47 4.08
CA PRO A 107 8.39 -25.40 4.98
C PRO A 107 7.14 -24.78 5.64
N GLU A 108 7.12 -23.47 5.82
CA GLU A 108 5.99 -22.72 6.38
C GLU A 108 4.72 -22.77 5.50
N TYR A 109 4.84 -23.19 4.25
CA TYR A 109 3.73 -23.37 3.29
C TYR A 109 3.23 -24.81 3.19
N THR A 110 3.84 -25.77 3.90
CA THR A 110 3.51 -27.22 3.81
C THR A 110 2.11 -27.59 4.33
N TYR A 111 1.43 -26.67 5.02
CA TYR A 111 0.06 -26.84 5.52
C TYR A 111 -1.04 -26.38 4.54
N ILE A 112 -0.71 -26.19 3.26
CA ILE A 112 -1.68 -25.88 2.22
C ILE A 112 -2.11 -27.21 1.59
N GLU A 113 -3.40 -27.57 1.67
CA GLU A 113 -3.93 -28.75 0.97
C GLU A 113 -4.54 -28.37 -0.39
N PRO A 114 -4.24 -29.12 -1.48
CA PRO A 114 -3.18 -30.11 -1.58
C PRO A 114 -1.78 -29.48 -1.47
N PRO A 115 -0.80 -30.18 -0.88
CA PRO A 115 0.58 -29.70 -0.80
C PRO A 115 1.08 -29.46 -2.22
N ILE A 116 1.45 -28.22 -2.52
CA ILE A 116 2.07 -27.89 -3.80
C ILE A 116 3.53 -28.26 -3.69
N GLU A 117 3.89 -29.43 -4.25
CA GLU A 117 5.26 -29.97 -4.18
C GLU A 117 6.29 -29.02 -4.80
N LYS A 118 5.87 -28.16 -5.73
CA LYS A 118 6.70 -27.18 -6.44
C LYS A 118 5.87 -25.93 -6.77
N SER A 119 6.21 -24.77 -6.21
CA SER A 119 5.71 -23.51 -6.75
C SER A 119 6.27 -23.39 -8.17
N PRO A 120 5.50 -23.13 -9.23
CA PRO A 120 6.07 -22.81 -10.52
C PRO A 120 6.50 -21.36 -10.58
N PHE A 121 6.54 -20.57 -9.48
CA PHE A 121 6.94 -19.16 -9.54
C PHE A 121 7.79 -18.58 -8.36
N GLU A 122 8.72 -17.67 -8.64
CA GLU A 122 9.53 -16.85 -7.70
C GLU A 122 8.99 -15.41 -7.58
N VAL A 123 9.13 -14.82 -6.40
CA VAL A 123 8.71 -13.45 -6.10
C VAL A 123 9.90 -12.50 -6.24
N ASN A 124 9.81 -11.56 -7.19
CA ASN A 124 10.84 -10.53 -7.40
C ASN A 124 10.27 -9.16 -7.03
N GLY A 125 10.85 -8.47 -6.06
CA GLY A 125 10.49 -7.10 -5.71
C GLY A 125 11.50 -6.07 -6.22
N SER A 126 11.02 -4.86 -6.45
CA SER A 126 11.84 -3.72 -6.82
C SER A 126 12.51 -3.11 -5.60
N GLU A 127 13.84 -3.25 -5.51
CA GLU A 127 14.67 -2.57 -4.51
C GLU A 127 14.46 -1.05 -4.49
N SER A 128 14.08 -0.50 -3.33
CA SER A 128 14.34 0.90 -2.97
C SER A 128 15.34 0.93 -1.82
N GLN A 129 16.58 1.31 -2.09
CA GLN A 129 17.54 1.65 -1.04
C GLN A 129 17.30 3.10 -0.62
N LYS A 130 16.88 3.36 0.62
CA LYS A 130 17.00 4.70 1.22
C LYS A 130 18.43 4.80 1.77
N LYS A 131 19.28 5.62 1.16
CA LYS A 131 20.56 6.03 1.77
C LYS A 131 20.26 7.08 2.84
N ASN A 132 20.95 7.03 3.97
CA ASN A 132 20.90 8.14 4.93
C ASN A 132 21.67 9.33 4.37
N GLY A 133 21.42 10.54 4.88
CA GLY A 133 22.13 11.78 4.48
C GLY A 133 23.66 11.75 4.60
N ASN A 134 24.24 10.68 5.17
CA ASN A 134 25.68 10.46 5.31
C ASN A 134 26.22 9.39 4.33
N GLY A 135 25.44 8.93 3.35
CA GLY A 135 25.88 7.95 2.35
C GLY A 135 26.07 6.52 2.85
N ALA A 136 25.90 6.25 4.16
CA ALA A 136 25.91 4.91 4.71
C ALA A 136 24.68 4.12 4.24
N ALA A 137 24.91 2.98 3.61
CA ALA A 137 23.87 1.99 3.33
C ALA A 137 23.35 1.48 4.68
N VAL A 138 22.10 1.77 5.00
CA VAL A 138 21.48 1.07 6.12
C VAL A 138 21.16 -0.33 5.64
N LEU A 139 21.48 -1.31 6.47
CA LEU A 139 21.09 -2.71 6.36
C LEU A 139 19.56 -2.82 6.42
N PHE A 140 18.89 -2.38 5.37
CA PHE A 140 17.46 -2.57 5.19
C PHE A 140 17.27 -3.78 4.29
N PRO A 141 16.34 -4.69 4.62
CA PRO A 141 15.90 -5.63 3.61
C PRO A 141 15.35 -4.79 2.46
N SER A 142 15.89 -5.03 1.28
CA SER A 142 15.30 -4.65 0.00
C SER A 142 13.79 -4.88 0.07
N MET A 143 13.00 -3.81 0.22
CA MET A 143 11.55 -3.97 0.30
C MET A 143 11.06 -4.41 -1.06
N LEU A 144 10.32 -5.50 -1.07
CA LEU A 144 9.72 -6.02 -2.28
C LEU A 144 8.33 -5.42 -2.41
N PHE A 145 7.94 -5.08 -3.64
CA PHE A 145 6.62 -4.57 -3.98
C PHE A 145 5.95 -5.56 -4.94
N TRP A 146 4.74 -6.02 -4.59
CA TRP A 146 4.15 -7.20 -5.24
C TRP A 146 3.11 -6.88 -6.29
N ASN A 147 2.33 -5.81 -6.12
CA ASN A 147 1.20 -5.48 -7.00
C ASN A 147 1.25 -4.01 -7.46
N PRO A 148 0.47 -3.62 -8.49
CA PRO A 148 0.40 -2.24 -8.98
C PRO A 148 0.01 -1.22 -7.92
N CYS A 149 -0.83 -1.58 -6.95
CA CYS A 149 -1.26 -0.65 -5.89
C CYS A 149 -0.13 -0.37 -4.89
N ASP A 150 0.65 -1.39 -4.53
CA ASP A 150 1.86 -1.25 -3.72
C ASP A 150 2.88 -0.35 -4.43
N LEU A 151 3.10 -0.60 -5.74
CA LEU A 151 4.01 0.19 -6.57
C LEU A 151 3.53 1.63 -6.76
N MET A 152 2.23 1.84 -6.90
CA MET A 152 1.64 3.19 -6.97
C MET A 152 1.85 3.95 -5.66
N GLY A 153 1.68 3.27 -4.52
CA GLY A 153 1.99 3.85 -3.20
C GLY A 153 3.46 4.26 -3.10
N LEU A 154 4.38 3.39 -3.54
CA LEU A 154 5.80 3.70 -3.65
C LEU A 154 6.06 4.89 -4.58
N PHE A 155 5.48 4.90 -5.78
CA PHE A 155 5.68 5.94 -6.78
C PHE A 155 5.32 7.31 -6.21
N LEU A 156 4.10 7.47 -5.69
CA LEU A 156 3.62 8.72 -5.11
C LEU A 156 4.45 9.16 -3.90
N SER A 157 4.89 8.23 -3.06
CA SER A 157 5.77 8.51 -1.92
C SER A 157 7.21 8.87 -2.33
N THR A 158 7.61 8.52 -3.56
CA THR A 158 8.95 8.78 -4.10
C THR A 158 9.05 10.17 -4.71
N ILE A 159 7.95 10.77 -5.18
CA ILE A 159 7.98 12.09 -5.85
C ILE A 159 8.54 13.15 -4.91
N GLY A 160 8.10 13.21 -3.65
CA GLY A 160 8.69 14.14 -2.69
C GLY A 160 7.76 14.45 -1.53
N LEU A 161 8.17 15.41 -0.71
CA LEU A 161 7.52 15.77 0.55
C LEU A 161 6.11 16.34 0.37
N ALA A 162 5.32 16.34 1.45
CA ALA A 162 4.06 17.07 1.47
C ALA A 162 4.30 18.60 1.33
N PRO A 163 3.40 19.39 0.73
CA PRO A 163 3.53 20.85 0.75
C PRO A 163 3.66 21.40 2.18
N ALA A 164 4.33 22.53 2.38
CA ALA A 164 4.56 23.08 3.73
C ALA A 164 3.25 23.41 4.49
N ALA A 165 2.16 23.68 3.76
CA ALA A 165 0.82 23.94 4.32
C ALA A 165 -0.03 22.66 4.51
N ALA A 166 0.56 21.47 4.29
CA ALA A 166 -0.17 20.21 4.37
C ALA A 166 -0.75 19.96 5.76
N ASN A 167 -1.98 19.45 5.76
CA ASN A 167 -2.65 18.94 6.94
C ASN A 167 -3.58 17.80 6.55
N LYS A 168 -4.17 17.16 7.56
CA LYS A 168 -5.04 15.98 7.40
C LYS A 168 -6.16 16.26 6.39
N GLU A 169 -6.87 17.38 6.52
CA GLU A 169 -8.07 17.68 5.74
C GLU A 169 -7.75 18.19 4.32
N GLN A 170 -6.71 19.00 4.16
CA GLN A 170 -6.42 19.68 2.90
C GLN A 170 -5.44 18.92 1.99
N PHE A 171 -4.63 18.01 2.55
CA PHE A 171 -3.63 17.27 1.77
C PHE A 171 -3.75 15.76 1.92
N TYR A 172 -3.63 15.22 3.13
CA TYR A 172 -3.52 13.76 3.31
C TYR A 172 -4.82 13.00 3.00
N VAL A 173 -5.98 13.52 3.39
CA VAL A 173 -7.28 12.92 3.03
C VAL A 173 -7.50 12.95 1.51
N PRO A 174 -7.33 14.10 0.82
CA PRO A 174 -7.44 14.13 -0.64
C PRO A 174 -6.45 13.24 -1.38
N LEU A 175 -5.18 13.24 -0.95
CA LEU A 175 -4.13 12.39 -1.53
C LEU A 175 -4.49 10.92 -1.41
N LEU A 176 -4.92 10.50 -0.22
CA LEU A 176 -5.27 9.12 0.04
C LEU A 176 -6.53 8.69 -0.70
N ALA A 177 -7.50 9.59 -0.85
CA ALA A 177 -8.70 9.35 -1.65
C ALA A 177 -8.38 9.18 -3.14
N MET A 178 -7.53 10.04 -3.69
CA MET A 178 -7.05 9.93 -5.06
C MET A 178 -6.30 8.62 -5.26
N PHE A 179 -5.38 8.29 -4.35
CA PHE A 179 -4.62 7.04 -4.41
C PHE A 179 -5.53 5.80 -4.43
N GLY A 180 -6.55 5.72 -3.56
CA GLY A 180 -7.46 4.57 -3.57
C GLY A 180 -8.35 4.50 -4.82
N LEU A 181 -8.77 5.64 -5.37
CA LEU A 181 -9.47 5.69 -6.66
C LEU A 181 -8.58 5.20 -7.80
N TRP A 182 -7.32 5.65 -7.86
CA TRP A 182 -6.36 5.20 -8.86
C TRP A 182 -6.06 3.72 -8.73
N CYS A 183 -5.89 3.20 -7.49
CA CYS A 183 -5.78 1.76 -7.23
C CYS A 183 -6.95 0.99 -7.85
N ALA A 184 -8.19 1.47 -7.70
CA ALA A 184 -9.36 0.84 -8.28
C ALA A 184 -9.40 0.91 -9.82
N LYS A 185 -8.79 1.92 -10.44
CA LYS A 185 -8.73 2.07 -11.91
C LYS A 185 -7.65 1.22 -12.57
N ILE A 186 -6.49 1.06 -11.93
CA ILE A 186 -5.38 0.25 -12.44
C ILE A 186 -5.55 -1.24 -12.14
N SER A 187 -6.50 -1.56 -11.26
CA SER A 187 -6.93 -2.92 -10.93
C SER A 187 -8.09 -3.33 -11.86
N PRO A 188 -8.35 -4.63 -12.03
CA PRO A 188 -9.39 -5.10 -12.93
C PRO A 188 -10.76 -4.88 -12.30
N PRO A 189 -11.80 -4.67 -13.14
CA PRO A 189 -13.14 -4.45 -12.65
C PRO A 189 -13.63 -5.67 -11.86
N VAL A 190 -14.29 -5.43 -10.73
CA VAL A 190 -15.07 -6.47 -10.04
C VAL A 190 -16.16 -6.93 -11.00
N TRP A 191 -16.22 -8.24 -11.29
CA TRP A 191 -17.18 -8.81 -12.23
C TRP A 191 -18.62 -8.37 -11.91
N LYS A 192 -19.38 -8.05 -12.97
CA LYS A 192 -20.70 -7.39 -12.94
C LYS A 192 -21.89 -8.33 -12.69
N ASP A 193 -21.65 -9.58 -12.34
CA ASP A 193 -22.66 -10.63 -12.19
C ASP A 193 -23.45 -10.54 -10.87
N GLY A 194 -23.35 -9.43 -10.15
CA GLY A 194 -24.27 -9.07 -9.04
C GLY A 194 -24.16 -9.96 -7.79
N ASN A 195 -23.38 -11.05 -7.85
CA ASN A 195 -23.21 -11.99 -6.77
C ASN A 195 -21.94 -11.65 -5.98
N SER A 196 -22.07 -10.65 -5.12
CA SER A 196 -20.99 -9.99 -4.37
C SER A 196 -20.35 -10.82 -3.25
N ARG A 197 -20.16 -12.13 -3.45
CA ARG A 197 -19.53 -13.02 -2.46
C ARG A 197 -18.30 -13.77 -2.97
N ASN A 198 -18.09 -13.84 -4.29
CA ASN A 198 -16.90 -14.49 -4.88
C ASN A 198 -15.84 -13.44 -5.26
N HIS A 199 -15.41 -12.65 -4.27
CA HIS A 199 -14.56 -11.47 -4.45
C HIS A 199 -13.08 -11.85 -4.52
N GLY A 200 -12.48 -11.80 -5.71
CA GLY A 200 -11.03 -11.62 -5.80
C GLY A 200 -10.58 -10.39 -5.03
N ASN A 201 -9.43 -10.45 -4.37
CA ASN A 201 -8.79 -9.29 -3.75
C ASN A 201 -8.13 -8.44 -4.84
N TYR A 202 -8.90 -8.02 -5.85
CA TYR A 202 -8.39 -7.37 -7.07
C TYR A 202 -7.81 -5.99 -6.80
N PHE A 203 -8.41 -5.24 -5.89
CA PHE A 203 -7.96 -3.92 -5.45
C PHE A 203 -7.98 -3.87 -3.91
N PRO A 204 -7.23 -2.96 -3.28
CA PRO A 204 -7.08 -2.94 -1.83
C PRO A 204 -8.38 -2.53 -1.11
N ALA A 205 -8.75 -3.28 -0.07
CA ALA A 205 -9.89 -2.96 0.79
C ALA A 205 -9.66 -1.68 1.62
N VAL A 206 -8.39 -1.40 1.97
CA VAL A 206 -7.99 -0.20 2.72
C VAL A 206 -6.74 0.39 2.07
N VAL A 207 -6.68 1.71 2.00
CA VAL A 207 -5.47 2.48 1.71
C VAL A 207 -5.10 3.31 2.93
N GLN A 208 -3.80 3.58 3.12
CA GLN A 208 -3.28 4.31 4.27
C GLN A 208 -2.16 5.27 3.87
N CYS A 209 -2.09 6.39 4.58
CA CYS A 209 -0.95 7.30 4.54
C CYS A 209 -0.40 7.47 5.96
N THR A 210 0.93 7.33 6.12
CA THR A 210 1.67 7.72 7.33
C THR A 210 2.52 8.93 6.99
N TRP A 211 2.64 9.90 7.90
CA TRP A 211 3.53 11.04 7.71
C TRP A 211 4.23 11.42 9.02
N GLY A 212 5.42 12.01 8.90
CA GLY A 212 6.20 12.53 10.01
C GLY A 212 6.28 14.04 9.93
N LYS A 213 5.98 14.72 11.04
CA LYS A 213 6.12 16.18 11.11
C LYS A 213 7.59 16.56 11.13
N ALA A 214 8.02 17.43 10.21
CA ALA A 214 9.34 18.02 10.29
C ALA A 214 9.41 18.97 11.50
N GLN A 215 10.00 18.51 12.61
CA GLN A 215 10.03 19.28 13.85
C GLN A 215 11.08 20.40 13.77
N GLY A 216 10.69 21.60 14.24
CA GLY A 216 11.64 22.66 14.61
C GLY A 216 12.25 23.47 13.46
N VAL A 217 11.88 23.22 12.19
CA VAL A 217 12.44 23.96 11.04
C VAL A 217 11.33 24.71 10.30
N PRO A 218 11.31 26.06 10.34
CA PRO A 218 10.36 26.86 9.58
C PRO A 218 10.42 26.54 8.07
N GLY A 219 9.26 26.25 7.48
CA GLY A 219 9.16 25.89 6.06
C GLY A 219 9.54 24.45 5.72
N ALA A 220 9.91 23.63 6.71
CA ALA A 220 10.13 22.21 6.46
C ALA A 220 8.82 21.50 6.09
N ARG A 221 8.97 20.47 5.28
CA ARG A 221 7.88 19.72 4.65
C ARG A 221 7.87 18.33 5.26
N ASP A 222 6.68 17.77 5.43
CA ASP A 222 6.52 16.45 6.03
C ASP A 222 6.94 15.35 5.04
N ASP A 223 7.73 14.41 5.53
CA ASP A 223 7.89 13.09 4.88
C ASP A 223 6.56 12.33 5.00
N PHE A 224 6.18 11.61 3.95
CA PHE A 224 5.02 10.71 4.01
C PHE A 224 5.25 9.44 3.18
N PHE A 225 4.49 8.40 3.52
CA PHE A 225 4.49 7.15 2.78
C PHE A 225 3.07 6.59 2.67
N LEU A 226 2.71 6.16 1.46
CA LEU A 226 1.42 5.57 1.12
C LEU A 226 1.51 4.05 1.07
N GLY A 227 0.43 3.40 1.48
CA GLY A 227 0.34 1.95 1.48
C GLY A 227 -1.07 1.46 1.19
N ALA A 228 -1.14 0.28 0.60
CA ALA A 228 -2.38 -0.40 0.26
C ALA A 228 -2.43 -1.74 1.01
N SER A 229 -3.62 -2.14 1.46
CA SER A 229 -3.83 -3.47 2.00
C SER A 229 -3.54 -4.50 0.91
N TYR A 230 -3.22 -5.71 1.32
CA TYR A 230 -3.00 -6.82 0.40
C TYR A 230 -4.09 -6.91 -0.68
N SER A 231 -3.67 -7.00 -1.94
CA SER A 231 -4.50 -7.09 -3.13
C SER A 231 -3.69 -7.64 -4.31
N GLY A 232 -4.34 -7.73 -5.48
CA GLY A 232 -3.79 -8.18 -6.74
C GLY A 232 -4.15 -9.62 -7.11
N ILE A 233 -4.80 -10.37 -6.22
CA ILE A 233 -5.19 -11.76 -6.51
C ILE A 233 -6.57 -11.89 -7.16
N SER A 234 -6.58 -12.43 -8.37
CA SER A 234 -7.77 -12.89 -9.08
C SER A 234 -8.24 -14.25 -8.57
N LEU A 235 -9.48 -14.27 -8.08
CA LEU A 235 -10.20 -15.46 -7.66
C LEU A 235 -11.35 -15.79 -8.62
N ALA A 236 -11.17 -15.56 -9.93
CA ALA A 236 -12.20 -15.92 -10.91
C ALA A 236 -12.45 -17.45 -10.87
N GLY A 237 -13.67 -17.85 -10.48
CA GLY A 237 -14.10 -19.25 -10.39
C GLY A 237 -14.01 -19.87 -8.98
N PRO A 238 -14.38 -21.16 -8.83
CA PRO A 238 -14.14 -21.93 -7.60
C PRO A 238 -12.65 -21.89 -7.25
N TRP A 239 -12.32 -21.82 -5.96
CA TRP A 239 -10.94 -21.81 -5.48
C TRP A 239 -10.13 -22.96 -6.09
N SER A 240 -9.22 -22.64 -7.00
CA SER A 240 -8.19 -23.59 -7.39
C SER A 240 -7.13 -23.66 -6.28
N PRO A 241 -6.55 -24.85 -5.99
CA PRO A 241 -5.39 -24.99 -5.11
C PRO A 241 -4.28 -23.96 -5.39
N THR A 242 -4.04 -23.68 -6.68
CA THR A 242 -3.06 -22.70 -7.14
C THR A 242 -3.39 -21.28 -6.69
N GLN A 243 -4.65 -20.85 -6.76
CA GLN A 243 -5.05 -19.51 -6.30
C GLN A 243 -4.91 -19.36 -4.79
N TYR A 244 -5.29 -20.38 -4.01
CA TYR A 244 -5.14 -20.38 -2.56
C TYR A 244 -3.66 -20.29 -2.14
N PHE A 245 -2.80 -20.99 -2.87
CA PHE A 245 -1.36 -20.92 -2.68
C PHE A 245 -0.80 -19.52 -2.91
N TRP A 246 -1.13 -18.87 -4.03
CA TRP A 246 -0.66 -17.52 -4.31
C TRP A 246 -1.13 -16.51 -3.28
N ASP A 247 -2.38 -16.63 -2.84
CA ASP A 247 -2.90 -15.78 -1.78
C ASP A 247 -2.08 -15.92 -0.50
N ARG A 248 -1.74 -17.14 -0.07
CA ARG A 248 -0.94 -17.35 1.13
C ARG A 248 0.52 -16.93 0.95
N VAL A 249 1.14 -17.22 -0.20
CA VAL A 249 2.53 -16.85 -0.50
C VAL A 249 2.71 -15.35 -0.45
N VAL A 250 1.90 -14.58 -1.18
CA VAL A 250 2.06 -13.11 -1.21
C VAL A 250 1.79 -12.51 0.17
N ARG A 251 0.78 -13.00 0.89
CA ARG A 251 0.53 -12.54 2.26
C ARG A 251 1.70 -12.79 3.20
N TYR A 252 2.39 -13.92 3.03
CA TYR A 252 3.57 -14.27 3.83
C TYR A 252 4.80 -13.45 3.41
N GLU A 253 5.04 -13.24 2.13
CA GLU A 253 6.12 -12.37 1.65
C GLU A 253 5.95 -10.94 2.16
N ARG A 254 4.72 -10.43 2.17
CA ARG A 254 4.42 -9.14 2.82
C ARG A 254 4.67 -9.15 4.32
N PHE A 255 4.39 -10.26 5.00
CA PHE A 255 4.70 -10.41 6.42
C PHE A 255 6.20 -10.33 6.71
N LYS A 256 7.08 -10.81 5.81
CA LYS A 256 8.53 -10.67 5.97
C LYS A 256 9.02 -9.21 6.01
N LEU A 257 8.22 -8.24 5.56
CA LEU A 257 8.54 -6.82 5.71
C LEU A 257 8.42 -6.32 7.14
N VAL A 258 7.62 -7.00 7.96
CA VAL A 258 7.36 -6.61 9.35
C VAL A 258 8.64 -6.83 10.16
N PRO A 259 9.32 -5.78 10.64
CA PRO A 259 10.64 -5.91 11.25
C PRO A 259 10.59 -6.41 12.71
N ILE A 260 9.46 -6.98 13.14
CA ILE A 260 9.21 -7.39 14.52
C ILE A 260 9.33 -8.91 14.61
N GLN A 261 10.52 -9.38 14.98
CA GLN A 261 10.87 -10.82 14.99
C GLN A 261 9.99 -11.68 15.90
N SER A 262 9.36 -11.09 16.93
CA SER A 262 8.49 -11.82 17.86
C SER A 262 7.10 -12.14 17.29
N LEU A 263 6.72 -11.55 16.15
CA LEU A 263 5.42 -11.81 15.54
C LEU A 263 5.48 -13.08 14.70
N LYS A 264 4.37 -13.80 14.60
CA LYS A 264 4.23 -14.93 13.68
C LYS A 264 3.12 -14.62 12.68
N PHE A 265 3.27 -15.14 11.47
CA PHE A 265 2.33 -14.89 10.37
C PHE A 265 0.89 -15.29 10.72
N ASP A 266 0.72 -16.49 11.28
CA ASP A 266 -0.60 -17.03 11.62
C ASP A 266 -1.08 -16.62 13.02
N ASP A 267 -0.21 -16.10 13.89
CA ASP A 267 -0.53 -15.67 15.26
C ASP A 267 -0.56 -14.14 15.35
N SER A 268 -1.74 -13.56 15.11
CA SER A 268 -1.92 -12.11 15.05
C SER A 268 -3.04 -11.63 15.98
N PRO A 269 -2.90 -10.48 16.65
CA PRO A 269 -3.94 -9.84 17.47
C PRO A 269 -5.32 -9.76 16.81
N ALA A 270 -5.37 -9.50 15.50
CA ALA A 270 -6.60 -9.41 14.74
C ALA A 270 -7.27 -10.78 14.49
N ARG A 271 -6.56 -11.90 14.70
CA ARG A 271 -7.10 -13.27 14.66
C ARG A 271 -7.49 -13.81 16.05
N GLY A 272 -6.76 -13.45 17.10
CA GLY A 272 -6.87 -14.05 18.44
C GLY A 272 -8.07 -13.63 19.31
N ASN A 273 -8.98 -12.78 18.83
CA ASN A 273 -10.07 -12.23 19.65
C ASN A 273 -11.40 -13.02 19.61
N GLY A 274 -11.35 -14.33 19.35
CA GLY A 274 -12.51 -15.20 19.60
C GLY A 274 -12.38 -16.63 19.11
N SER A 275 -12.14 -17.57 20.03
CA SER A 275 -12.11 -19.04 19.88
C SER A 275 -10.87 -19.62 19.20
N GLY A 276 -10.20 -20.55 19.88
CA GLY A 276 -9.03 -21.31 19.40
C GLY A 276 -9.36 -22.32 18.28
N THR A 277 -10.13 -21.89 17.30
CA THR A 277 -10.29 -22.59 16.01
C THR A 277 -9.56 -21.78 14.95
N ALA A 278 -8.90 -22.44 14.01
CA ALA A 278 -8.09 -21.81 12.95
C ALA A 278 -8.91 -20.86 12.02
N ASP A 279 -10.22 -20.80 12.21
CA ASP A 279 -11.23 -20.20 11.32
C ASP A 279 -11.83 -18.87 11.78
N VAL A 280 -11.25 -18.19 12.77
CA VAL A 280 -11.67 -16.82 13.09
C VAL A 280 -11.23 -15.88 11.95
N PRO A 281 -12.16 -15.12 11.33
CA PRO A 281 -11.87 -14.25 10.19
C PRO A 281 -11.15 -12.98 10.64
N GLY A 282 -9.86 -13.11 10.92
CA GLY A 282 -8.94 -12.02 11.23
C GLY A 282 -7.88 -11.85 10.14
N HIS A 283 -7.42 -10.62 9.91
CA HIS A 283 -6.34 -10.36 8.96
C HIS A 283 -4.98 -10.75 9.59
N ARG A 284 -4.11 -11.43 8.84
CA ARG A 284 -2.74 -11.75 9.26
C ARG A 284 -1.84 -10.50 9.27
N PHE A 285 -0.75 -10.51 10.04
CA PHE A 285 0.25 -9.44 9.99
C PHE A 285 0.82 -9.25 8.58
N GLY A 286 1.29 -8.04 8.26
CA GLY A 286 1.86 -7.69 6.95
C GLY A 286 0.83 -7.49 5.82
N ASN A 287 -0.46 -7.67 6.10
CA ASN A 287 -1.50 -7.59 5.06
C ASN A 287 -2.38 -6.34 5.16
N CYS A 288 -2.14 -5.52 6.18
CA CYS A 288 -2.79 -4.23 6.36
C CYS A 288 -2.15 -3.17 5.45
N ALA A 289 -2.86 -2.07 5.22
CA ALA A 289 -2.40 -0.98 4.36
C ALA A 289 -1.18 -0.25 4.93
N GLU A 290 -1.03 -0.31 6.24
CA GLU A 290 0.06 0.21 7.06
C GLU A 290 1.39 -0.51 6.84
N THR A 291 1.41 -1.69 6.20
CA THR A 291 2.62 -2.54 6.14
C THR A 291 3.82 -1.79 5.56
N TYR A 292 3.71 -1.17 4.38
CA TYR A 292 4.83 -0.41 3.83
C TYR A 292 5.08 0.91 4.54
N PRO A 293 4.06 1.75 4.82
CA PRO A 293 4.30 2.99 5.56
C PRO A 293 4.98 2.77 6.90
N PHE A 294 4.58 1.75 7.68
CA PHE A 294 5.19 1.46 8.98
C PHE A 294 6.60 0.90 8.82
N THR A 295 6.80 -0.01 7.86
CA THR A 295 8.13 -0.52 7.54
C THR A 295 9.09 0.61 7.15
N ASN A 296 8.62 1.64 6.44
CA ASN A 296 9.45 2.78 6.03
C ASN A 296 9.66 3.81 7.14
N MET A 297 8.62 4.11 7.92
CA MET A 297 8.60 5.30 8.76
C MET A 297 8.72 5.00 10.26
N MET A 298 8.19 3.88 10.76
CA MET A 298 8.13 3.58 12.21
C MET A 298 9.41 2.95 12.78
N ARG A 299 10.53 3.07 12.08
CA ARG A 299 11.81 2.48 12.53
C ARG A 299 12.52 3.32 13.57
N ASP A 300 12.26 4.63 13.59
CA ASP A 300 12.87 5.54 14.54
C ASP A 300 11.78 6.07 15.51
N PRO A 301 11.83 5.67 16.80
CA PRO A 301 10.84 6.04 17.80
C PRO A 301 10.84 7.54 18.15
N SER A 302 11.79 8.33 17.62
CA SER A 302 11.80 9.79 17.80
C SER A 302 10.80 10.54 16.92
N HIS A 303 10.27 9.90 15.86
CA HIS A 303 9.33 10.57 14.95
C HIS A 303 7.93 10.63 15.56
N ASN A 304 7.40 11.85 15.68
CA ASN A 304 5.98 12.09 15.94
C ASN A 304 5.17 11.78 14.67
N LEU A 305 4.95 10.50 14.42
CA LEU A 305 4.22 10.01 13.25
C LEU A 305 2.71 10.14 13.45
N GLN A 306 2.05 10.45 12.35
CA GLN A 306 0.60 10.49 12.22
C GLN A 306 0.19 9.61 11.04
N GLY A 307 -1.08 9.21 11.02
CA GLY A 307 -1.59 8.47 9.88
C GLY A 307 -3.09 8.53 9.75
N ILE A 308 -3.55 8.10 8.57
CA ILE A 308 -4.96 7.99 8.26
C ILE A 308 -5.17 6.81 7.31
N ALA A 309 -6.21 6.02 7.58
CA ALA A 309 -6.63 4.90 6.73
C ALA A 309 -8.07 5.12 6.23
N ILE A 310 -8.34 4.73 4.99
CA ILE A 310 -9.66 4.85 4.36
C ILE A 310 -10.04 3.52 3.73
N ASN A 311 -11.24 3.04 4.04
CA ASN A 311 -11.81 1.87 3.38
C ASN A 311 -12.21 2.22 1.95
N SER A 312 -11.74 1.46 0.96
CA SER A 312 -11.90 1.76 -0.46
C SER A 312 -13.32 1.64 -1.01
N ARG A 313 -14.34 1.36 -0.18
CA ARG A 313 -15.76 1.35 -0.58
C ARG A 313 -16.24 2.68 -1.17
N TYR A 314 -15.59 3.80 -0.87
CA TYR A 314 -15.96 5.09 -1.47
C TYR A 314 -15.71 5.16 -2.99
N THR A 315 -14.90 4.27 -3.56
CA THR A 315 -14.52 4.27 -4.97
C THR A 315 -15.67 3.92 -5.92
N SER A 316 -16.76 3.35 -5.42
CA SER A 316 -17.95 2.98 -6.20
C SER A 316 -18.99 4.11 -6.38
N TYR A 317 -18.73 5.33 -5.91
CA TYR A 317 -19.72 6.41 -5.86
C TYR A 317 -19.40 7.60 -6.77
N PRO A 318 -20.41 8.29 -7.34
CA PRO A 318 -20.23 9.45 -8.21
C PRO A 318 -19.86 10.75 -7.47
N ALA A 319 -20.09 10.84 -6.15
CA ALA A 319 -19.81 12.02 -5.32
C ALA A 319 -18.98 11.62 -4.08
N PRO A 320 -17.65 11.47 -4.22
CA PRO A 320 -16.86 10.73 -3.24
C PRO A 320 -16.63 11.50 -1.94
N GLU A 321 -16.71 12.83 -1.87
CA GLU A 321 -16.22 13.58 -0.68
C GLU A 321 -16.87 13.16 0.65
N LYS A 322 -18.20 13.14 0.72
CA LYS A 322 -18.91 12.67 1.92
C LYS A 322 -18.58 11.20 2.21
N LYS A 323 -18.53 10.37 1.16
CA LYS A 323 -18.24 8.94 1.27
C LYS A 323 -16.81 8.66 1.73
N ILE A 324 -15.83 9.47 1.32
CA ILE A 324 -14.44 9.39 1.78
C ILE A 324 -14.40 9.56 3.29
N LYS A 325 -15.02 10.63 3.82
CA LYS A 325 -15.07 10.92 5.26
C LYS A 325 -15.77 9.81 6.06
N ASP A 326 -16.88 9.31 5.54
CA ASP A 326 -17.63 8.21 6.16
C ASP A 326 -16.79 6.93 6.25
N ASN A 327 -15.91 6.69 5.27
CA ASN A 327 -15.07 5.49 5.14
C ASN A 327 -13.68 5.60 5.77
N ILE A 328 -13.32 6.69 6.44
CA ILE A 328 -12.11 6.71 7.29
C ILE A 328 -12.28 5.62 8.38
N VAL A 329 -11.23 4.85 8.67
CA VAL A 329 -11.25 3.75 9.63
C VAL A 329 -10.14 3.90 10.67
N ASP A 330 -10.35 3.33 11.86
CA ASP A 330 -9.32 3.20 12.89
C ASP A 330 -8.32 2.09 12.51
N PRO A 331 -7.07 2.15 13.02
CA PRO A 331 -6.12 1.05 12.84
C PRO A 331 -6.68 -0.24 13.44
N CYS A 332 -6.51 -1.35 12.72
CA CYS A 332 -6.90 -2.67 13.24
C CYS A 332 -5.96 -3.12 14.37
N PHE A 333 -6.30 -4.18 15.11
CA PHE A 333 -5.48 -4.62 16.26
C PHE A 333 -4.04 -5.00 15.89
N ASN A 334 -3.77 -5.52 14.69
CA ASN A 334 -2.39 -5.77 14.25
C ASN A 334 -1.62 -4.45 14.12
N CYS A 335 -2.23 -3.44 13.51
CA CYS A 335 -1.60 -2.13 13.34
C CYS A 335 -1.45 -1.41 14.68
N GLN A 336 -2.41 -1.55 15.59
CA GLN A 336 -2.28 -1.01 16.96
C GLN A 336 -1.12 -1.67 17.71
N ASP A 337 -0.98 -3.00 17.66
CA ASP A 337 0.15 -3.71 18.27
C ASP A 337 1.48 -3.23 17.68
N TRP A 338 1.58 -3.11 16.36
CA TRP A 338 2.79 -2.58 15.72
C TRP A 338 3.10 -1.16 16.20
N ILE A 339 2.13 -0.23 16.18
CA ILE A 339 2.32 1.14 16.67
C ILE A 339 2.89 1.13 18.10
N LEU A 340 2.30 0.34 19.00
CA LEU A 340 2.71 0.26 20.40
C LEU A 340 4.13 -0.32 20.56
N ARG A 341 4.48 -1.36 19.82
CA ARG A 341 5.83 -1.96 19.83
C ARG A 341 6.90 -1.01 19.32
N CYS A 342 6.54 -0.13 18.39
CA CYS A 342 7.39 0.96 17.90
C CYS A 342 7.38 2.20 18.82
N ARG A 343 6.76 2.13 20.01
CA ARG A 343 6.58 3.25 20.96
C ARG A 343 5.82 4.45 20.38
N GLY A 344 5.02 4.22 19.34
CA GLY A 344 4.16 5.22 18.73
C GLY A 344 2.87 5.45 19.51
N THR A 345 2.14 6.51 19.15
CA THR A 345 0.84 6.84 19.77
C THR A 345 -0.31 6.40 18.87
N VAL A 346 -1.09 5.40 19.28
CA VAL A 346 -2.21 4.86 18.48
C VAL A 346 -3.22 5.94 18.09
N ASN A 347 -3.48 6.91 18.98
CA ASN A 347 -4.40 8.00 18.72
C ASN A 347 -3.97 8.93 17.58
N ASN A 348 -2.68 8.99 17.23
CA ASN A 348 -2.20 9.72 16.06
C ASN A 348 -2.67 9.10 14.72
N PHE A 349 -3.21 7.89 14.77
CA PHE A 349 -3.74 7.14 13.63
C PHE A 349 -5.26 6.97 13.68
N ALA A 350 -5.93 7.47 14.73
CA ALA A 350 -7.36 7.30 14.92
C ALA A 350 -8.19 8.13 13.92
N LYS A 351 -9.33 7.58 13.50
CA LYS A 351 -10.31 8.28 12.65
C LYS A 351 -10.70 9.63 13.26
N ALA A 352 -11.08 9.61 14.54
CA ALA A 352 -11.66 10.74 15.28
C ALA A 352 -10.73 11.28 16.38
N GLY A 353 -9.41 11.06 16.28
CA GLY A 353 -8.44 11.50 17.29
C GLY A 353 -8.32 10.60 18.53
N THR A 354 -9.27 9.67 18.72
CA THR A 354 -9.20 8.62 19.73
C THR A 354 -9.73 7.31 19.16
N VAL A 355 -9.00 6.20 19.34
CA VAL A 355 -9.52 4.88 18.98
C VAL A 355 -10.54 4.40 20.02
N LYS A 356 -11.69 3.89 19.57
CA LYS A 356 -12.77 3.44 20.47
C LYS A 356 -12.44 2.15 21.23
N LYS A 357 -11.56 1.32 20.66
CA LYS A 357 -11.14 0.05 21.25
C LYS A 357 -9.64 -0.10 21.06
N LEU A 358 -8.93 0.00 22.18
CA LEU A 358 -7.49 -0.25 22.24
C LEU A 358 -7.25 -1.75 22.31
N TRP A 359 -6.27 -2.22 21.54
CA TRP A 359 -5.69 -3.52 21.75
C TRP A 359 -4.93 -3.54 23.07
N VAL A 360 -5.19 -4.57 23.86
CA VAL A 360 -4.46 -4.86 25.10
C VAL A 360 -3.80 -6.22 24.88
N PRO A 361 -2.46 -6.33 25.00
CA PRO A 361 -1.80 -7.62 24.91
C PRO A 361 -2.37 -8.56 25.99
N PRO A 362 -2.45 -9.88 25.72
CA PRO A 362 -2.64 -10.84 26.79
C PRO A 362 -1.58 -10.61 27.88
N PRO A 363 -1.91 -10.80 29.16
CA PRO A 363 -0.89 -10.79 30.22
C PRO A 363 0.22 -11.75 29.80
N ALA A 364 1.46 -11.25 29.74
CA ALA A 364 2.59 -12.10 29.39
C ALA A 364 2.64 -13.26 30.40
N MET A 365 2.49 -14.50 29.91
CA MET A 365 3.14 -15.63 30.57
C MET A 365 4.63 -15.37 30.35
N PHE A 366 5.25 -14.73 31.34
CA PHE A 366 6.69 -14.54 31.42
C PHE A 366 7.42 -15.88 31.46
#